data_AF-A0A3E2GS55-F1
#
_entry.id   AF-A0A3E2GS55-F1
#
_cell.length_a   1.000
_cell.length_b   1.000
_cell.length_c   1.000
_cell.angle_alpha   90.00
_cell.angle_beta   90.00
_cell.angle_gamma   90.00
#
_symmetry.space_group_name_H-M   'P 1'
#
loop_
_entity.id
_entity.type
_entity.pdbx_description
1 polymer ?
#
loop_
_entity_poly.entity_id
_entity_poly.type
_entity_poly.pdbx_seq_one_letter_code
_entity_poly.pdbx_strand_id
1 'polypeptide(L)'
;MVNLAKSSWEFGTAAEALLELHNPSLSVFGDTPFLCPSTTIEALTYASKYIHLDHEALVPGDGSSSDPASLGVFAVMLGHRDPRCALASKNQAITLLTKTPRWWNGGLSHRVDSAALWADFIYMTPPFLAYYAMSTRDPALLEDVVIQCGLYREVLQKRDVFLWDNIVANDSSADFAPWSTNNGWATAGMARVLATILKTDILLPPTKARLTAKLECWIQEIIDRAMISALQRSFSGLLHNYLDDESTLAETSGTALLAAVAYRMAIIAPQTFSKSYIL
;
A
#
# COMPACT_ATOMS: atom_id res chain seq x y z
N MET A 1 -15.42 -12.82 -5.24
CA MET A 1 -14.68 -11.67 -4.67
C MET A 1 -14.82 -10.45 -5.57
N VAL A 2 -14.28 -10.46 -6.79
CA VAL A 2 -14.33 -9.33 -7.74
C VAL A 2 -15.73 -8.79 -8.06
N ASN A 3 -16.77 -9.62 -8.13
CA ASN A 3 -18.14 -9.17 -8.38
C ASN A 3 -18.84 -8.52 -7.18
N LEU A 4 -18.19 -8.49 -6.01
CA LEU A 4 -18.72 -7.88 -4.78
C LEU A 4 -18.09 -6.52 -4.47
N ALA A 5 -17.03 -6.13 -5.19
CA ALA A 5 -16.39 -4.84 -5.03
C ALA A 5 -17.36 -3.71 -5.43
N LYS A 6 -17.48 -2.70 -4.57
CA LYS A 6 -18.37 -1.54 -4.73
C LYS A 6 -17.67 -0.21 -4.49
N SER A 7 -16.61 -0.22 -3.68
CA SER A 7 -15.90 1.00 -3.29
C SER A 7 -14.66 1.21 -4.16
N SER A 8 -14.24 2.47 -4.33
CA SER A 8 -13.11 2.85 -5.19
C SER A 8 -11.81 2.12 -4.86
N TRP A 9 -11.46 1.97 -3.58
CA TRP A 9 -10.28 1.23 -3.14
C TRP A 9 -10.38 -0.29 -3.38
N GLU A 10 -11.59 -0.85 -3.40
CA GLU A 10 -11.83 -2.28 -3.60
C GLU A 10 -11.52 -2.71 -5.04
N PHE A 11 -11.68 -1.81 -6.01
CA PHE A 11 -11.35 -2.10 -7.40
C PHE A 11 -9.85 -2.29 -7.60
N GLY A 12 -9.02 -1.42 -7.02
CA GLY A 12 -7.57 -1.56 -7.10
C GLY A 12 -7.05 -2.78 -6.34
N THR A 13 -7.56 -3.03 -5.13
CA THR A 13 -7.15 -4.20 -4.33
C THR A 13 -7.55 -5.53 -4.98
N ALA A 14 -8.73 -5.61 -5.58
CA ALA A 14 -9.17 -6.79 -6.32
C ALA A 14 -8.34 -7.00 -7.61
N ALA A 15 -7.99 -5.93 -8.32
CA ALA A 15 -7.09 -6.01 -9.47
C ALA A 15 -5.69 -6.50 -9.07
N GLU A 16 -5.17 -6.06 -7.92
CA GLU A 16 -3.87 -6.53 -7.39
C GLU A 16 -3.91 -8.01 -7.04
N ALA A 17 -4.97 -8.47 -6.37
CA ALA A 17 -5.14 -9.89 -6.08
C ALA A 17 -5.20 -10.75 -7.35
N LEU A 18 -5.90 -10.29 -8.39
CA LEU A 18 -5.91 -10.96 -9.69
C LEU A 18 -4.53 -10.99 -10.36
N LEU A 19 -3.78 -9.88 -10.29
CA LEU A 19 -2.44 -9.78 -10.87
C LEU A 19 -1.48 -10.76 -10.19
N GLU A 20 -1.45 -10.74 -8.85
CA GLU A 20 -0.56 -11.60 -8.07
C GLU A 20 -0.94 -13.08 -8.18
N LEU A 21 -2.22 -13.41 -8.39
CA LEU A 21 -2.67 -14.80 -8.54
C LEU A 21 -2.39 -15.37 -9.93
N HIS A 22 -2.74 -14.63 -10.99
CA HIS A 22 -2.71 -15.16 -12.36
C HIS A 22 -1.47 -14.76 -13.16
N ASN A 23 -0.83 -13.65 -12.80
CA ASN A 23 0.36 -13.13 -13.47
C ASN A 23 1.42 -12.63 -12.46
N PRO A 24 1.84 -13.45 -11.49
CA PRO A 24 2.72 -13.03 -10.40
C PRO A 24 4.02 -12.39 -10.86
N SER A 25 4.56 -12.80 -12.02
CA SER A 25 5.78 -12.24 -12.62
C SER A 25 5.68 -10.75 -12.98
N LEU A 26 4.46 -10.23 -13.16
CA LEU A 26 4.19 -8.81 -13.46
C LEU A 26 3.91 -7.98 -12.20
N SER A 27 3.68 -8.60 -11.05
CA SER A 27 3.58 -7.88 -9.77
C SER A 27 4.94 -7.37 -9.34
N VAL A 28 4.97 -6.33 -8.49
CA VAL A 28 6.22 -5.82 -7.89
C VAL A 28 7.02 -6.87 -7.13
N PHE A 29 6.40 -7.98 -6.71
CA PHE A 29 7.07 -9.12 -6.09
C PHE A 29 7.67 -10.12 -7.09
N GLY A 30 7.20 -10.16 -8.34
CA GLY A 30 7.68 -11.06 -9.40
C GLY A 30 8.94 -10.60 -10.15
N ASP A 31 9.37 -11.38 -11.13
CA ASP A 31 10.67 -11.19 -11.81
C ASP A 31 10.70 -9.99 -12.76
N THR A 32 9.56 -9.60 -13.33
CA THR A 32 9.47 -8.61 -14.41
C THR A 32 8.38 -7.56 -14.15
N PRO A 33 8.40 -6.85 -13.00
CA PRO A 33 7.29 -6.01 -12.54
C PRO A 33 7.00 -4.78 -13.42
N PHE A 34 8.00 -4.31 -14.16
CA PHE A 34 7.93 -3.09 -14.97
C PHE A 34 7.84 -3.38 -16.47
N LEU A 35 7.62 -4.65 -16.86
CA LEU A 35 7.35 -4.98 -18.25
C LEU A 35 5.85 -4.82 -18.54
N CYS A 36 5.54 -4.13 -19.64
CA CYS A 36 4.18 -4.12 -20.15
C CYS A 36 3.82 -5.53 -20.66
N PRO A 37 2.73 -6.17 -20.18
CA PRO A 37 2.32 -7.46 -20.71
C PRO A 37 2.06 -7.35 -22.21
N SER A 38 2.47 -8.36 -22.99
CA SER A 38 2.25 -8.42 -24.44
C SER A 38 0.81 -8.80 -24.81
N THR A 39 0.09 -9.44 -23.89
CA THR A 39 -1.30 -9.87 -24.04
C THR A 39 -2.21 -9.17 -23.03
N THR A 40 -3.51 -9.20 -23.30
CA THR A 40 -4.51 -8.77 -22.33
C THR A 40 -4.57 -9.78 -21.18
N ILE A 41 -4.43 -9.29 -19.94
CA ILE A 41 -4.54 -10.11 -18.72
C ILE A 41 -5.80 -9.75 -17.93
N GLU A 42 -6.24 -10.67 -17.07
CA GLU A 42 -7.48 -10.53 -16.31
C GLU A 42 -7.48 -9.29 -15.41
N ALA A 43 -6.39 -9.04 -14.68
CA ALA A 43 -6.25 -7.87 -13.80
C ALA A 43 -6.43 -6.54 -14.54
N LEU A 44 -5.80 -6.37 -15.70
CA LEU A 44 -5.94 -5.16 -16.52
C LEU A 44 -7.33 -5.03 -17.16
N THR A 45 -7.95 -6.16 -17.53
CA THR A 45 -9.32 -6.19 -18.04
C THR A 45 -10.33 -5.81 -16.97
N TYR A 46 -10.07 -6.19 -15.72
CA TYR A 46 -10.89 -5.83 -14.59
C TYR A 46 -10.73 -4.35 -14.24
N ALA A 47 -9.50 -3.87 -14.05
CA ALA A 47 -9.21 -2.49 -13.69
C ALA A 47 -9.72 -1.48 -14.72
N SER A 48 -9.62 -1.78 -16.02
CA SER A 48 -10.03 -0.87 -17.09
C SER A 48 -11.52 -0.53 -17.09
N LYS A 49 -12.38 -1.35 -16.46
CA LYS A 49 -13.82 -1.09 -16.32
C LYS A 49 -14.12 0.10 -15.40
N TYR A 50 -13.19 0.42 -14.50
CA TYR A 50 -13.38 1.41 -13.45
C TYR A 50 -12.49 2.64 -13.61
N ILE A 51 -11.49 2.59 -14.50
CA ILE A 51 -10.60 3.72 -14.77
C ILE A 51 -11.34 4.75 -15.63
N HIS A 52 -11.61 5.90 -15.05
CA HIS A 52 -12.14 7.09 -15.72
C HIS A 52 -10.99 7.82 -16.42
N LEU A 53 -11.25 8.31 -17.64
CA LEU A 53 -10.22 8.90 -18.51
C LEU A 53 -10.35 10.43 -18.64
N ASP A 54 -11.44 11.00 -18.16
CA ASP A 54 -11.86 12.40 -18.33
C ASP A 54 -11.96 13.16 -17.00
N HIS A 55 -11.36 12.61 -15.94
CA HIS A 55 -11.37 13.19 -14.59
C HIS A 55 -9.96 13.31 -14.00
N GLU A 56 -9.84 14.10 -12.93
CA GLU A 56 -8.58 14.28 -12.19
C GLU A 56 -8.19 13.03 -11.38
N ALA A 57 -9.19 12.30 -10.90
CA ALA A 57 -9.03 11.03 -10.21
C ALA A 57 -9.42 9.85 -11.11
N LEU A 58 -8.84 8.67 -10.87
CA LEU A 58 -9.08 7.47 -11.67
C LEU A 58 -10.49 6.90 -11.51
N VAL A 59 -11.17 7.19 -10.41
CA VAL A 59 -12.53 6.77 -10.09
C VAL A 59 -13.05 7.72 -8.99
N PRO A 60 -14.37 7.96 -8.86
CA PRO A 60 -14.90 8.75 -7.74
C PRO A 60 -14.44 8.18 -6.40
N GLY A 61 -13.85 9.02 -5.56
CA GLY A 61 -13.25 8.62 -4.27
C GLY A 61 -14.13 8.81 -3.05
N ASP A 62 -15.37 9.31 -3.19
CA ASP A 62 -16.29 9.58 -2.07
C ASP A 62 -15.66 10.38 -0.90
N GLY A 63 -14.86 11.38 -1.26
CA GLY A 63 -14.13 12.24 -0.33
C GLY A 63 -12.72 11.74 0.03
N SER A 64 -12.34 10.54 -0.40
CA SER A 64 -10.95 10.06 -0.35
C SER A 64 -10.16 10.57 -1.56
N SER A 65 -8.97 11.10 -1.30
CA SER A 65 -7.97 11.41 -2.32
C SER A 65 -7.16 10.15 -2.69
N SER A 66 -7.10 9.17 -1.78
CA SER A 66 -6.20 8.03 -1.83
C SER A 66 -6.84 6.80 -2.47
N ASP A 67 -8.12 6.54 -2.20
CA ASP A 67 -8.80 5.33 -2.66
C ASP A 67 -8.78 5.17 -4.19
N PRO A 68 -8.97 6.24 -4.99
CA PRO A 68 -8.83 6.14 -6.44
C PRO A 68 -7.42 5.74 -6.91
N ALA A 69 -6.39 6.05 -6.12
CA ALA A 69 -5.00 5.72 -6.42
C ALA A 69 -4.72 4.21 -6.39
N SER A 70 -5.58 3.41 -5.75
CA SER A 70 -5.51 1.95 -5.76
C SER A 70 -5.49 1.35 -7.17
N LEU A 71 -6.14 2.00 -8.15
CA LEU A 71 -6.14 1.61 -9.57
C LEU A 71 -4.90 2.09 -10.35
N GLY A 72 -4.04 2.89 -9.72
CA GLY A 72 -3.01 3.67 -10.38
C GLY A 72 -1.91 2.84 -11.03
N VAL A 73 -1.47 1.74 -10.40
CA VAL A 73 -0.50 0.80 -11.01
C VAL A 73 -1.05 0.28 -12.34
N PHE A 74 -2.32 -0.11 -12.38
CA PHE A 74 -2.97 -0.63 -13.59
C PHE A 74 -3.16 0.45 -14.65
N ALA A 75 -3.49 1.69 -14.25
CA ALA A 75 -3.56 2.82 -15.16
C ALA A 75 -2.20 3.11 -15.82
N VAL A 76 -1.10 2.99 -15.09
CA VAL A 76 0.26 3.09 -15.65
C VAL A 76 0.55 1.94 -16.62
N MET A 77 0.25 0.69 -16.24
CA MET A 77 0.45 -0.48 -17.10
C MET A 77 -0.33 -0.37 -18.42
N LEU A 78 -1.59 0.06 -18.35
CA LEU A 78 -2.44 0.34 -19.53
C LEU A 78 -1.92 1.52 -20.34
N GLY A 79 -1.31 2.51 -19.68
CA GLY A 79 -0.73 3.70 -20.29
C GLY A 79 0.37 3.42 -21.33
N HIS A 80 1.05 2.27 -21.23
CA HIS A 80 2.02 1.83 -22.25
C HIS A 80 1.39 1.53 -23.62
N ARG A 81 0.06 1.32 -23.67
CA ARG A 81 -0.69 0.99 -24.88
C ARG A 81 -1.72 2.05 -25.23
N ASP A 82 -2.29 2.71 -24.23
CA ASP A 82 -3.29 3.76 -24.40
C ASP A 82 -2.82 5.08 -23.75
N PRO A 83 -2.46 6.09 -24.56
CA PRO A 83 -2.05 7.40 -24.06
C PRO A 83 -3.07 8.07 -23.14
N ARG A 84 -4.36 7.72 -23.24
CA ARG A 84 -5.41 8.26 -22.35
C ARG A 84 -5.26 7.70 -20.93
N CYS A 85 -4.88 6.43 -20.77
CA CYS A 85 -4.58 5.85 -19.47
C CYS A 85 -3.28 6.43 -18.88
N ALA A 86 -2.29 6.72 -19.72
CA ALA A 86 -1.08 7.43 -19.29
C ALA A 86 -1.41 8.84 -18.78
N LEU A 87 -2.31 9.57 -19.46
CA LEU A 87 -2.80 10.86 -19.00
C LEU A 87 -3.59 10.74 -17.70
N ALA A 88 -4.49 9.77 -17.58
CA ALA A 88 -5.30 9.55 -16.37
C ALA A 88 -4.44 9.25 -15.14
N SER A 89 -3.45 8.36 -15.26
CA SER A 89 -2.48 8.08 -14.18
C SER A 89 -1.65 9.31 -13.81
N LYS A 90 -1.19 10.10 -14.79
CA LYS A 90 -0.52 11.38 -14.55
C LYS A 90 -1.42 12.36 -13.78
N ASN A 91 -2.70 12.48 -14.16
CA ASN A 91 -3.64 13.38 -13.49
C ASN A 91 -3.86 12.98 -12.03
N GLN A 92 -4.02 11.69 -11.74
CA GLN A 92 -4.13 11.17 -10.37
C GLN A 92 -2.88 11.50 -9.55
N ALA A 93 -1.69 11.26 -10.10
CA ALA A 93 -0.42 11.57 -9.42
C ALA A 93 -0.28 13.07 -9.12
N ILE A 94 -0.58 13.95 -10.09
CA ILE A 94 -0.52 15.40 -9.89
C ILE A 94 -1.52 15.85 -8.84
N THR A 95 -2.75 15.32 -8.87
CA THR A 95 -3.79 15.65 -7.89
C THR A 95 -3.34 15.31 -6.47
N LEU A 96 -2.84 14.09 -6.26
CA LEU A 96 -2.26 13.66 -4.99
C LEU A 96 -1.14 14.57 -4.52
N LEU A 97 -0.17 14.86 -5.39
CA LEU A 97 1.06 15.56 -5.00
C LEU A 97 0.87 17.06 -4.77
N THR A 98 -0.10 17.68 -5.47
CA THR A 98 -0.21 19.15 -5.57
C THR A 98 -1.52 19.73 -5.05
N LYS A 99 -2.60 18.94 -5.00
CA LYS A 99 -3.94 19.45 -4.63
C LYS A 99 -4.46 18.89 -3.32
N THR A 100 -4.00 17.71 -2.90
CA THR A 100 -4.43 17.09 -1.65
C THR A 100 -3.90 17.88 -0.44
N PRO A 101 -4.75 18.13 0.59
CA PRO A 101 -4.30 18.69 1.86
C PRO A 101 -3.14 17.90 2.45
N ARG A 102 -2.33 18.57 3.28
CA ARG A 102 -1.22 17.93 4.00
C ARG A 102 -1.42 18.05 5.49
N TRP A 103 -1.01 17.01 6.21
CA TRP A 103 -0.85 17.06 7.65
C TRP A 103 0.31 18.01 8.03
N TRP A 104 0.44 18.36 9.31
CA TRP A 104 1.42 19.36 9.75
C TRP A 104 2.87 18.99 9.42
N ASN A 105 3.19 17.69 9.34
CA ASN A 105 4.51 17.18 9.00
C ASN A 105 4.73 17.00 7.48
N GLY A 106 3.75 17.41 6.65
CA GLY A 106 3.81 17.31 5.20
C GLY A 106 3.25 16.01 4.62
N GLY A 107 2.72 15.11 5.45
CA GLY A 107 2.06 13.87 5.01
C GLY A 107 0.84 14.19 4.15
N LEU A 108 0.74 13.61 2.96
CA LEU A 108 -0.42 13.74 2.08
C LEU A 108 -1.66 13.19 2.78
N SER A 109 -2.75 13.95 2.78
CA SER A 109 -3.98 13.50 3.43
C SER A 109 -4.67 12.39 2.66
N HIS A 110 -5.33 11.48 3.38
CA HIS A 110 -6.29 10.54 2.82
C HIS A 110 -7.56 11.24 2.30
N ARG A 111 -7.92 12.42 2.84
CA ARG A 111 -9.14 13.16 2.48
C ARG A 111 -8.84 14.26 1.45
N VAL A 112 -9.84 14.62 0.64
CA VAL A 112 -9.72 15.69 -0.36
C VAL A 112 -9.91 17.09 0.21
N ASP A 113 -10.63 17.23 1.32
CA ASP A 113 -11.15 18.49 1.86
C ASP A 113 -10.64 18.82 3.28
N SER A 114 -10.06 17.86 3.97
CA SER A 114 -9.47 18.04 5.30
C SER A 114 -8.12 17.34 5.40
N ALA A 115 -7.31 17.73 6.38
CA ALA A 115 -6.13 16.95 6.74
C ALA A 115 -6.57 15.81 7.67
N ALA A 116 -6.32 14.59 7.23
CA ALA A 116 -6.49 13.34 7.96
C ALA A 116 -5.54 12.27 7.41
N LEU A 117 -4.91 11.49 8.29
CA LEU A 117 -4.03 10.39 7.94
C LEU A 117 -4.72 9.08 8.33
N TRP A 118 -4.98 8.23 7.34
CA TRP A 118 -5.64 6.93 7.50
C TRP A 118 -4.63 5.86 7.10
N ALA A 119 -4.44 4.81 7.90
CA ALA A 119 -3.38 3.82 7.67
C ALA A 119 -3.49 3.12 6.30
N ASP A 120 -4.70 2.92 5.79
CA ASP A 120 -4.98 2.35 4.47
C ASP A 120 -4.41 3.16 3.30
N PHE A 121 -4.15 4.47 3.49
CA PHE A 121 -3.48 5.31 2.51
C PHE A 121 -2.19 4.67 2.00
N ILE A 122 -1.46 4.00 2.90
CA ILE A 122 -0.17 3.38 2.61
C ILE A 122 -0.27 2.25 1.60
N TYR A 123 -1.41 1.58 1.50
CA TYR A 123 -1.62 0.56 0.46
C TYR A 123 -2.09 1.16 -0.86
N MET A 124 -2.90 2.22 -0.83
CA MET A 124 -3.51 2.77 -2.03
C MET A 124 -2.55 3.68 -2.80
N THR A 125 -1.90 4.63 -2.12
CA THR A 125 -1.17 5.71 -2.77
C THR A 125 0.34 5.44 -2.96
N PRO A 126 1.13 5.10 -1.93
CA PRO A 126 2.58 4.88 -2.08
C PRO A 126 2.97 3.85 -3.15
N PRO A 127 2.33 2.66 -3.26
CA PRO A 127 2.67 1.70 -4.30
C PRO A 127 2.40 2.23 -5.71
N PHE A 128 1.30 2.97 -5.90
CA PHE A 128 1.02 3.64 -7.16
C PHE A 128 2.10 4.67 -7.51
N LEU A 129 2.40 5.59 -6.59
CA LEU A 129 3.38 6.64 -6.84
C LEU A 129 4.80 6.06 -7.05
N ALA A 130 5.16 4.99 -6.37
CA ALA A 130 6.42 4.27 -6.60
C ALA A 130 6.48 3.68 -8.02
N TYR A 131 5.40 3.02 -8.46
CA TYR A 131 5.32 2.44 -9.80
C TYR A 131 5.30 3.52 -10.89
N TYR A 132 4.59 4.62 -10.63
CA TYR A 132 4.56 5.79 -11.51
C TYR A 132 5.96 6.41 -11.65
N ALA A 133 6.69 6.58 -10.55
CA ALA A 133 8.07 7.07 -10.54
C ALA A 133 9.02 6.20 -11.39
N MET A 134 8.83 4.87 -11.37
CA MET A 134 9.58 3.95 -12.24
C MET A 134 9.26 4.18 -13.72
N SER A 135 7.98 4.36 -14.05
CA SER A 135 7.53 4.61 -15.43
C SER A 135 7.99 5.96 -15.96
N THR A 136 8.01 7.00 -15.12
CA THR A 136 8.44 8.35 -15.48
C THR A 136 9.92 8.62 -15.25
N ARG A 137 10.68 7.63 -14.75
CA ARG A 137 12.12 7.76 -14.45
C ARG A 137 12.43 8.88 -13.45
N ASP A 138 11.59 9.03 -12.43
CA ASP A 138 11.70 10.11 -11.44
C ASP A 138 12.26 9.58 -10.10
N PRO A 139 13.58 9.65 -9.86
CA PRO A 139 14.15 9.17 -8.61
C PRO A 139 13.71 10.01 -7.40
N ALA A 140 13.47 11.33 -7.58
CA ALA A 140 13.05 12.19 -6.48
C ALA A 140 11.66 11.81 -5.99
N LEU A 141 10.72 11.54 -6.90
CA LEU A 141 9.41 11.03 -6.54
C LEU A 141 9.50 9.68 -5.81
N LEU A 142 10.39 8.78 -6.24
CA LEU A 142 10.57 7.49 -5.57
C LEU A 142 11.14 7.65 -4.14
N GLU A 143 12.03 8.61 -3.90
CA GLU A 143 12.48 8.95 -2.54
C GLU A 143 11.32 9.54 -1.71
N ASP A 144 10.54 10.46 -2.28
CA ASP A 144 9.40 11.11 -1.64
C ASP A 144 8.33 10.10 -1.20
N VAL A 145 8.10 9.04 -1.98
CA VAL A 145 7.18 7.94 -1.61
C VAL A 145 7.58 7.31 -0.27
N VAL A 146 8.87 7.04 -0.06
CA VAL A 146 9.36 6.45 1.21
C VAL A 146 9.28 7.46 2.35
N ILE A 147 9.49 8.75 2.05
CA ILE A 147 9.28 9.82 3.02
C ILE A 147 7.82 9.84 3.46
N GLN A 148 6.85 9.74 2.54
CA GLN A 148 5.42 9.69 2.89
C GLN A 148 5.08 8.52 3.82
N CYS A 149 5.65 7.32 3.59
CA CYS A 149 5.49 6.20 4.54
C CYS A 149 5.99 6.55 5.95
N GLY A 150 7.14 7.23 6.05
CA GLY A 150 7.71 7.68 7.31
C GLY A 150 6.90 8.78 8.01
N LEU A 151 6.30 9.70 7.25
CA LEU A 151 5.43 10.76 7.78
C LEU A 151 4.11 10.20 8.35
N TYR A 152 3.56 9.17 7.72
CA TYR A 152 2.43 8.42 8.27
C TYR A 152 2.82 7.67 9.54
N ARG A 153 3.97 6.98 9.53
CA ARG A 153 4.49 6.30 10.72
C ARG A 153 4.67 7.27 11.89
N GLU A 154 5.21 8.46 11.66
CA GLU A 154 5.44 9.49 12.69
C GLU A 154 4.16 9.85 13.44
N VAL A 155 3.01 9.86 12.75
CA VAL A 155 1.72 10.29 13.29
C VAL A 155 0.90 9.13 13.80
N LEU A 156 0.82 8.02 13.06
CA LEU A 156 -0.06 6.90 13.37
C LEU A 156 0.55 5.91 14.36
N GLN A 157 1.88 5.81 14.47
CA GLN A 157 2.49 4.82 15.35
C GLN A 157 2.35 5.20 16.83
N LYS A 158 1.73 4.33 17.62
CA LYS A 158 1.80 4.38 19.08
C LYS A 158 3.20 3.98 19.53
N ARG A 159 3.93 4.90 20.17
CA ARG A 159 5.35 4.72 20.54
C ARG A 159 5.63 3.50 21.40
N ASP A 160 4.65 3.08 22.20
CA ASP A 160 4.83 2.06 23.24
C ASP A 160 4.65 0.64 22.66
N VAL A 161 3.75 0.51 21.69
CA VAL A 161 3.35 -0.77 21.10
C VAL A 161 3.77 -0.92 19.65
N PHE A 162 4.32 0.10 18.99
CA PHE A 162 4.76 0.11 17.59
C PHE A 162 3.66 -0.21 16.54
N LEU A 163 2.43 -0.45 16.98
CA LEU A 163 1.24 -0.56 16.16
C LEU A 163 0.73 0.82 15.74
N TRP A 164 0.05 0.87 14.60
CA TRP A 164 -0.51 2.10 14.06
C TRP A 164 -1.98 2.24 14.42
N ASP A 165 -2.36 3.46 14.81
CA ASP A 165 -3.74 3.93 14.84
C ASP A 165 -4.38 3.82 13.45
N ASN A 166 -5.69 3.58 13.40
CA ASN A 166 -6.44 3.55 12.15
C ASN A 166 -6.45 4.92 11.48
N ILE A 167 -6.93 5.94 12.19
CA ILE A 167 -7.15 7.28 11.67
C ILE A 167 -6.74 8.33 12.70
N VAL A 168 -5.84 9.23 12.29
CA VAL A 168 -5.60 10.49 12.98
C VAL A 168 -6.16 11.62 12.13
N ALA A 169 -7.17 12.30 12.67
CA ALA A 169 -7.88 13.41 12.02
C ALA A 169 -8.26 14.48 13.05
N ASN A 170 -8.59 15.67 12.56
CA ASN A 170 -9.09 16.78 13.41
C ASN A 170 -10.62 16.83 13.50
N ASP A 171 -11.31 15.80 13.02
CA ASP A 171 -12.77 15.70 12.98
C ASP A 171 -13.25 14.38 13.62
N SER A 172 -14.54 14.09 13.49
CA SER A 172 -15.17 12.90 14.08
C SER A 172 -14.77 11.59 13.42
N SER A 173 -13.96 11.59 12.36
CA SER A 173 -13.46 10.36 11.75
C SER A 173 -12.24 9.79 12.48
N ALA A 174 -11.68 10.48 13.48
CA ALA A 174 -10.55 10.00 14.24
C ALA A 174 -10.85 8.64 14.92
N ASP A 175 -9.92 7.70 14.76
CA ASP A 175 -10.01 6.35 15.31
C ASP A 175 -8.61 5.86 15.70
N PHE A 176 -8.36 5.83 17.01
CA PHE A 176 -7.07 5.45 17.60
C PHE A 176 -6.99 3.96 17.96
N ALA A 177 -7.84 3.10 17.37
CA ALA A 177 -7.73 1.66 17.55
C ALA A 177 -6.68 1.07 16.60
N PRO A 178 -5.84 0.12 17.05
CA PRO A 178 -4.86 -0.54 16.19
C PRO A 178 -5.50 -1.73 15.48
N TRP A 179 -6.36 -1.44 14.51
CA TRP A 179 -7.04 -2.45 13.71
C TRP A 179 -6.03 -3.34 13.00
N SER A 180 -6.26 -4.66 13.06
CA SER A 180 -5.43 -5.66 12.38
C SER A 180 -5.40 -5.41 10.87
N THR A 181 -6.56 -5.13 10.26
CA THR A 181 -6.64 -4.85 8.81
C THR A 181 -5.83 -3.63 8.40
N ASN A 182 -5.85 -2.56 9.20
CA ASN A 182 -5.15 -1.31 8.87
C ASN A 182 -3.64 -1.40 9.05
N ASN A 183 -3.19 -2.13 10.06
CA ASN A 183 -1.78 -2.49 10.19
C ASN A 183 -1.34 -3.43 9.05
N GLY A 184 -2.24 -4.30 8.57
CA GLY A 184 -2.08 -5.06 7.33
C GLY A 184 -1.91 -4.17 6.10
N TRP A 185 -2.75 -3.15 5.92
CA TRP A 185 -2.61 -2.21 4.80
C TRP A 185 -1.29 -1.45 4.85
N ALA A 186 -0.90 -0.94 6.02
CA ALA A 186 0.36 -0.22 6.20
C ALA A 186 1.56 -1.10 5.82
N THR A 187 1.63 -2.31 6.35
CA THR A 187 2.72 -3.25 6.07
C THR A 187 2.74 -3.72 4.61
N ALA A 188 1.59 -4.07 4.04
CA ALA A 188 1.51 -4.55 2.67
C ALA A 188 1.83 -3.44 1.65
N GLY A 189 1.41 -2.21 1.92
CA GLY A 189 1.75 -1.04 1.11
C GLY A 189 3.25 -0.76 1.14
N MET A 190 3.85 -0.73 2.34
CA MET A 190 5.30 -0.58 2.48
C MET A 190 6.08 -1.73 1.82
N ALA A 191 5.59 -2.97 1.90
CA ALA A 191 6.22 -4.12 1.25
C ALA A 191 6.21 -4.00 -0.29
N ARG A 192 5.12 -3.49 -0.88
CA ARG A 192 5.05 -3.21 -2.34
C ARG A 192 6.03 -2.10 -2.76
N VAL A 193 6.16 -1.04 -1.96
CA VAL A 193 7.16 0.03 -2.18
C VAL A 193 8.58 -0.53 -2.06
N LEU A 194 8.85 -1.34 -1.02
CA LEU A 194 10.15 -1.99 -0.83
C LEU A 194 10.52 -2.86 -2.02
N ALA A 195 9.61 -3.71 -2.48
CA ALA A 195 9.83 -4.58 -3.64
C ALA A 195 10.13 -3.78 -4.91
N THR A 196 9.49 -2.62 -5.08
CA THR A 196 9.78 -1.67 -6.17
C THR A 196 11.21 -1.13 -6.06
N ILE A 197 11.63 -0.68 -4.87
CA ILE A 197 12.97 -0.14 -4.62
C ILE A 197 14.04 -1.21 -4.82
N LEU A 198 13.81 -2.45 -4.36
CA LEU A 198 14.77 -3.55 -4.55
C LEU A 198 15.04 -3.83 -6.03
N LYS A 199 14.08 -3.58 -6.92
CA LYS A 199 14.19 -3.82 -8.37
C LYS A 199 14.51 -2.58 -9.20
N THR A 200 14.56 -1.40 -8.57
CA THR A 200 14.85 -0.15 -9.27
C THR A 200 16.31 -0.06 -9.72
N ASP A 201 16.50 0.60 -10.87
CA ASP A 201 17.76 1.05 -11.45
C ASP A 201 17.90 2.60 -11.42
N ILE A 202 16.91 3.35 -10.89
CA ILE A 202 16.92 4.83 -10.90
C ILE A 202 17.56 5.45 -9.66
N LEU A 203 17.72 4.66 -8.61
CA LEU A 203 18.33 5.11 -7.36
C LEU A 203 19.80 4.68 -7.28
N LEU A 204 20.62 5.58 -6.76
CA LEU A 204 22.01 5.26 -6.43
C LEU A 204 22.06 4.21 -5.29
N PRO A 205 23.04 3.30 -5.30
CA PRO A 205 23.12 2.22 -4.30
C PRO A 205 23.06 2.69 -2.83
N PRO A 206 23.72 3.79 -2.41
CA PRO A 206 23.62 4.27 -1.02
C PRO A 206 22.21 4.75 -0.65
N THR A 207 21.54 5.45 -1.56
CA THR A 207 20.14 5.89 -1.38
C THR A 207 19.23 4.67 -1.29
N LYS A 208 19.34 3.74 -2.23
CA LYS A 208 18.57 2.50 -2.24
C LYS A 208 18.70 1.73 -0.92
N ALA A 209 19.91 1.50 -0.44
CA ALA A 209 20.17 0.82 0.82
C ALA A 209 19.52 1.54 2.03
N ARG A 210 19.64 2.87 2.10
CA ARG A 210 19.03 3.69 3.17
C ARG A 210 17.51 3.58 3.17
N LEU A 211 16.87 3.63 2.00
CA LEU A 211 15.41 3.56 1.89
C LEU A 211 14.88 2.15 2.18
N THR A 212 15.54 1.12 1.67
CA THR A 212 15.27 -0.29 1.97
C THR A 212 15.32 -0.55 3.48
N ALA A 213 16.39 -0.13 4.16
CA ALA A 213 16.54 -0.32 5.60
C ALA A 213 15.41 0.34 6.42
N LYS A 214 14.94 1.52 6.01
CA LYS A 214 13.79 2.18 6.65
C LYS A 214 12.52 1.35 6.53
N LEU A 215 12.17 0.94 5.31
CA LEU A 215 10.94 0.17 5.06
C LEU A 215 10.99 -1.20 5.76
N GLU A 216 12.12 -1.90 5.70
CA GLU A 216 12.29 -3.17 6.42
C GLU A 216 12.05 -3.01 7.92
N CYS A 217 12.66 -1.99 8.54
CA CYS A 217 12.47 -1.69 9.96
C CYS A 217 11.01 -1.40 10.30
N TRP A 218 10.33 -0.55 9.53
CA TRP A 218 8.94 -0.17 9.80
C TRP A 218 7.94 -1.32 9.57
N ILE A 219 8.21 -2.18 8.59
CA ILE A 219 7.42 -3.39 8.38
C ILE A 219 7.64 -4.37 9.55
N GLN A 220 8.90 -4.54 9.97
CA GLN A 220 9.25 -5.45 11.07
C GLN A 220 8.58 -5.05 12.38
N GLU A 221 8.56 -3.76 12.70
CA GLU A 221 7.89 -3.21 13.88
C GLU A 221 6.43 -3.68 14.02
N ILE A 222 5.66 -3.67 12.92
CA ILE A 222 4.25 -4.08 12.94
C ILE A 222 4.14 -5.61 12.94
N ILE A 223 4.92 -6.31 12.12
CA ILE A 223 4.86 -7.77 12.00
C ILE A 223 5.25 -8.45 13.32
N ASP A 224 6.29 -7.97 14.00
CA ASP A 224 6.71 -8.49 15.31
C ASP A 224 5.57 -8.38 16.33
N ARG A 225 4.86 -7.25 16.32
CA ARG A 225 3.75 -7.01 17.24
C ARG A 225 2.51 -7.83 16.91
N ALA A 226 2.20 -8.01 15.63
CA ALA A 226 1.16 -8.93 15.18
C ALA A 226 1.48 -10.37 15.61
N MET A 227 2.72 -10.83 15.42
CA MET A 227 3.17 -12.16 15.84
C MET A 227 3.09 -12.36 17.36
N ILE A 228 3.55 -11.39 18.15
CA ILE A 228 3.41 -11.42 19.61
C ILE A 228 1.93 -11.50 20.00
N SER A 229 1.06 -10.72 19.36
CA SER A 229 -0.37 -10.79 19.61
C SER A 229 -0.97 -12.14 19.24
N ALA A 230 -0.55 -12.77 18.14
CA ALA A 230 -1.03 -14.10 17.76
C ALA A 230 -0.60 -15.18 18.78
N LEU A 231 0.68 -15.18 19.16
CA LEU A 231 1.29 -16.18 20.05
C LEU A 231 0.75 -16.13 21.47
N GLN A 232 0.37 -14.94 21.96
CA GLN A 232 -0.12 -14.77 23.31
C GLN A 232 -1.60 -15.20 23.45
N ARG A 233 -2.37 -15.34 22.35
CA ARG A 233 -3.82 -15.03 22.41
C ARG A 233 -4.80 -15.94 21.67
N SER A 234 -4.38 -16.91 20.84
CA SER A 234 -5.35 -17.89 20.31
C SER A 234 -4.78 -19.25 19.86
N PHE A 235 -5.61 -20.31 19.98
CA PHE A 235 -5.34 -21.63 19.40
C PHE A 235 -5.63 -21.70 17.89
N SER A 236 -6.29 -20.69 17.30
CA SER A 236 -6.74 -20.70 15.90
C SER A 236 -5.71 -20.13 14.92
N GLY A 237 -4.69 -19.42 15.42
CA GLY A 237 -3.70 -18.71 14.60
C GLY A 237 -4.25 -17.42 13.95
N LEU A 238 -5.50 -17.04 14.24
CA LEU A 238 -6.08 -15.77 13.78
C LEU A 238 -5.73 -14.62 14.73
N LEU A 239 -5.53 -13.44 14.16
CA LEU A 239 -5.46 -12.17 14.88
C LEU A 239 -6.86 -11.68 15.21
N HIS A 240 -6.93 -10.83 16.24
CA HIS A 240 -8.14 -10.17 16.69
C HIS A 240 -8.36 -8.85 15.92
N ASN A 241 -9.59 -8.36 15.90
CA ASN A 241 -9.96 -7.13 15.20
C ASN A 241 -9.09 -5.95 15.60
N TYR A 242 -8.77 -5.83 16.90
CA TYR A 242 -7.72 -4.94 17.41
C TYR A 242 -6.54 -5.78 17.89
N LEU A 243 -5.33 -5.42 17.46
CA LEU A 243 -4.11 -6.18 17.74
C LEU A 243 -3.67 -6.13 19.21
N ASP A 244 -4.27 -5.25 20.01
CA ASP A 244 -4.02 -5.11 21.44
C ASP A 244 -5.19 -5.54 22.33
N ASP A 245 -6.30 -6.05 21.76
CA ASP A 245 -7.51 -6.42 22.51
C ASP A 245 -8.06 -7.81 22.13
N GLU A 246 -7.83 -8.77 23.02
CA GLU A 246 -8.27 -10.17 22.95
C GLU A 246 -9.78 -10.35 23.06
N SER A 247 -10.50 -9.37 23.59
CA SER A 247 -11.95 -9.46 23.74
C SER A 247 -12.70 -9.28 22.42
N THR A 248 -12.01 -8.77 21.39
CA THR A 248 -12.59 -8.55 20.07
C THR A 248 -12.66 -9.84 19.26
N LEU A 249 -13.44 -9.84 18.18
CA LEU A 249 -13.58 -11.02 17.33
C LEU A 249 -12.28 -11.33 16.59
N ALA A 250 -11.97 -12.61 16.44
CA ALA A 250 -10.96 -13.05 15.48
C ALA A 250 -11.37 -12.61 14.07
N GLU A 251 -10.44 -12.06 13.31
CA GLU A 251 -10.70 -11.49 11.99
C GLU A 251 -9.73 -12.04 10.94
N THR A 252 -10.20 -12.20 9.70
CA THR A 252 -9.45 -12.91 8.66
C THR A 252 -8.72 -12.01 7.68
N SER A 253 -9.16 -10.78 7.50
CA SER A 253 -8.66 -9.89 6.45
C SER A 253 -7.26 -9.36 6.80
N GLY A 254 -7.11 -8.79 8.00
CA GLY A 254 -5.82 -8.34 8.52
C GLY A 254 -4.89 -9.52 8.79
N THR A 255 -5.38 -10.61 9.38
CA THR A 255 -4.62 -11.86 9.53
C THR A 255 -4.02 -12.34 8.21
N ALA A 256 -4.83 -12.49 7.17
CA ALA A 256 -4.36 -12.96 5.88
C ALA A 256 -3.35 -12.00 5.25
N LEU A 257 -3.60 -10.68 5.35
CA LEU A 257 -2.71 -9.68 4.77
C LEU A 257 -1.36 -9.59 5.50
N LEU A 258 -1.37 -9.60 6.83
CA LEU A 258 -0.15 -9.62 7.66
C LEU A 258 0.66 -10.90 7.45
N ALA A 259 -0.01 -12.06 7.38
CA ALA A 259 0.63 -13.32 7.05
C ALA A 259 1.27 -13.28 5.65
N ALA A 260 0.54 -12.78 4.65
CA ALA A 260 1.07 -12.61 3.29
C ALA A 260 2.33 -11.71 3.29
N VAL A 261 2.33 -10.61 4.05
CA VAL A 261 3.52 -9.77 4.21
C VAL A 261 4.67 -10.55 4.85
N ALA A 262 4.45 -11.28 5.94
CA ALA A 262 5.51 -12.07 6.58
C ALA A 262 6.17 -13.05 5.59
N TYR A 263 5.38 -13.79 4.81
CA TYR A 263 5.91 -14.68 3.77
C TYR A 263 6.67 -13.93 2.67
N ARG A 264 6.18 -12.77 2.22
CA ARG A 264 6.85 -11.96 1.20
C ARG A 264 8.18 -11.42 1.71
N MET A 265 8.19 -10.89 2.94
CA MET A 265 9.37 -10.33 3.56
C MET A 265 10.45 -11.39 3.82
N ALA A 266 10.06 -12.62 4.16
CA ALA A 266 11.00 -13.74 4.27
C ALA A 266 11.74 -14.07 2.95
N ILE A 267 11.16 -13.70 1.80
CA ILE A 267 11.78 -13.87 0.48
C ILE A 267 12.64 -12.65 0.12
N ILE A 268 12.10 -11.44 0.27
CA ILE A 268 12.76 -10.22 -0.26
C ILE A 268 13.73 -9.57 0.73
N ALA A 269 13.64 -9.88 2.03
CA ALA A 269 14.49 -9.37 3.09
C ALA A 269 14.85 -10.48 4.12
N PRO A 270 15.44 -11.62 3.68
CA PRO A 270 15.64 -12.81 4.52
C PRO A 270 16.60 -12.62 5.71
N GLN A 271 17.42 -11.56 5.69
CA GLN A 271 18.32 -11.24 6.80
C GLN A 271 17.56 -10.66 8.00
N THR A 272 16.49 -9.91 7.72
CA THR A 272 15.62 -9.29 8.73
C THR A 272 14.47 -10.25 9.10
N PHE A 273 13.86 -10.88 8.09
CA PHE A 273 12.72 -11.79 8.25
C PHE A 273 13.15 -13.23 8.08
N SER A 274 13.73 -13.79 9.15
CA SER A 274 14.23 -15.16 9.15
C SER A 274 13.10 -16.22 9.11
N LYS A 275 13.47 -17.51 9.12
CA LYS A 275 12.50 -18.61 9.19
C LYS A 275 11.52 -18.50 10.37
N SER A 276 11.88 -17.80 11.45
CA SER A 276 10.99 -17.59 12.61
C SER A 276 9.68 -16.86 12.27
N TYR A 277 9.60 -16.15 11.14
CA TYR A 277 8.41 -15.42 10.71
C TYR A 277 7.41 -16.26 9.91
N ILE A 278 7.79 -17.48 9.52
CA ILE A 278 7.02 -18.32 8.59
C ILE A 278 6.87 -19.78 9.09
N LEU A 279 7.21 -20.02 10.36
CA LEU A 279 7.15 -21.32 11.04
C LEU A 279 6.08 -21.34 12.12
#